data_AF-A0A1Q7S1L7-F1
#
_entry.id   AF-A0A1Q7S1L7-F1
#
_cell.length_a   1.000
_cell.length_b   1.000
_cell.length_c   1.000
_cell.angle_alpha   90.00
_cell.angle_beta   90.00
_cell.angle_gamma   90.00
#
_symmetry.space_group_name_H-M   'P 1'
#
loop_
_entity.id
_entity.type
_entity.pdbx_description
1 polymer ?
#
loop_
_entity_poly.entity_id
_entity_poly.type
_entity_poly.pdbx_seq_one_letter_code
_entity_poly.pdbx_strand_id
1 'polypeptide(L)'
;MRDKDLETKLRLVTLQLENWKKLHDLITYGLDKAKPIISSEQERQFTEIRGNLLQEIEYVFRELNMVAEVSGKAMSVLQRGVSMRGVRDLSNEEVRRLETDWNGVFTKLGLMQGQLKARRKDLAEQTALSYYLNRLLRRPATAR
;
A
#
# COMPACT_ATOMS: atom_id res chain seq x y z
N MET A 1 13.70 20.21 8.02
CA MET A 1 12.23 20.41 8.05
C MET A 1 11.63 19.14 7.46
N ARG A 2 10.69 18.45 8.14
CA ARG A 2 10.12 17.20 7.57
C ARG A 2 9.30 17.56 6.34
N ASP A 3 9.57 16.88 5.23
CA ASP A 3 8.80 17.01 4.01
C ASP A 3 7.39 16.43 4.27
N LYS A 4 6.41 17.31 4.45
CA LYS A 4 5.04 16.93 4.83
C LYS A 4 4.35 16.13 3.74
N ASP A 5 4.64 16.42 2.47
CA ASP A 5 4.09 15.70 1.32
C ASP A 5 4.61 14.26 1.31
N LEU A 6 5.92 14.11 1.47
CA LEU A 6 6.55 12.79 1.56
C LEU A 6 6.00 11.95 2.72
N GLU A 7 5.87 12.52 3.92
CA GLU A 7 5.32 11.79 5.07
C GLU A 7 3.84 11.43 4.87
N THR A 8 3.08 12.28 4.18
CA THR A 8 1.69 11.99 3.82
C THR A 8 1.60 10.81 2.87
N LYS A 9 2.40 10.81 1.80
CA LYS A 9 2.47 9.71 0.83
C LYS A 9 2.94 8.40 1.48
N LEU A 10 3.92 8.47 2.39
CA LEU A 10 4.36 7.31 3.18
C LEU A 10 3.24 6.74 4.05
N ARG A 11 2.45 7.61 4.69
CA ARG A 11 1.30 7.16 5.48
C ARG A 11 0.25 6.49 4.60
N LEU A 12 -0.11 7.11 3.48
CA LEU A 12 -1.12 6.58 2.55
C LEU A 12 -0.71 5.21 2.00
N VAL A 13 0.51 5.07 1.48
CA VAL A 13 0.97 3.79 0.91
C VAL A 13 1.05 2.69 1.99
N THR A 14 1.41 3.04 3.22
CA THR A 14 1.48 2.07 4.33
C THR A 14 0.09 1.57 4.70
N LEU A 15 -0.89 2.47 4.85
CA LEU A 15 -2.28 2.10 5.12
C LEU A 15 -2.86 1.24 3.99
N GLN A 16 -2.59 1.59 2.73
CA GLN A 16 -3.02 0.77 1.59
C GLN A 16 -2.39 -0.61 1.63
N LEU A 17 -1.08 -0.75 1.85
CA LEU A 17 -0.43 -2.06 1.96
C LEU A 17 -1.05 -2.93 3.06
N GLU A 18 -1.39 -2.35 4.20
CA GLU A 18 -2.07 -3.07 5.28
C GLU A 18 -3.48 -3.53 4.88
N ASN A 19 -4.26 -2.66 4.24
CA ASN A 19 -5.61 -2.99 3.78
C ASN A 19 -5.59 -4.08 2.70
N TRP A 20 -4.68 -3.97 1.72
CA TRP A 20 -4.49 -4.98 0.66
C TRP A 20 -4.04 -6.34 1.22
N LYS A 21 -3.21 -6.33 2.27
CA LYS A 21 -2.81 -7.55 2.97
C LYS A 21 -3.98 -8.18 3.73
N LYS A 22 -4.74 -7.41 4.51
CA LYS A 22 -5.92 -7.92 5.24
C LYS A 22 -6.96 -8.50 4.27
N LEU A 23 -7.20 -7.83 3.14
CA LEU A 23 -8.08 -8.36 2.10
C LEU A 23 -7.56 -9.71 1.58
N HIS A 24 -6.27 -9.81 1.28
CA HIS A 24 -5.65 -11.04 0.80
C HIS A 24 -5.75 -12.19 1.81
N ASP A 25 -5.56 -11.92 3.10
CA ASP A 25 -5.66 -12.93 4.14
C ASP A 25 -7.08 -13.54 4.17
N LEU A 26 -8.11 -12.72 4.02
CA LEU A 26 -9.50 -13.18 3.92
C LEU A 26 -9.81 -13.89 2.60
N ILE A 27 -9.25 -13.43 1.47
CA ILE A 27 -9.36 -14.12 0.18
C ILE A 27 -8.74 -15.52 0.29
N THR A 28 -7.52 -15.61 0.81
CA THR A 28 -6.79 -16.88 0.98
C THR A 28 -7.58 -17.84 1.85
N TYR A 29 -8.18 -17.34 2.94
CA TYR A 29 -9.07 -18.14 3.77
C TYR A 29 -10.29 -18.63 2.99
N GLY A 30 -10.92 -17.77 2.18
CA GLY A 30 -12.08 -18.12 1.36
C GLY A 30 -11.76 -19.17 0.28
N LEU A 31 -10.57 -19.12 -0.30
CA LEU A 31 -10.10 -20.05 -1.33
C LEU A 31 -9.75 -21.44 -0.77
N ASP A 32 -9.31 -21.52 0.49
CA ASP A 32 -9.02 -22.79 1.14
C ASP A 32 -10.32 -23.54 1.47
N LYS A 33 -10.69 -24.45 0.57
CA LYS A 33 -11.91 -25.27 0.70
C LYS A 33 -11.90 -26.18 1.92
N ALA A 34 -10.74 -26.47 2.51
CA ALA A 34 -10.63 -27.24 3.75
C ALA A 34 -10.92 -26.41 5.01
N LYS A 35 -10.96 -25.08 4.93
CA LYS A 35 -11.32 -24.23 6.06
C LYS A 35 -12.80 -24.38 6.45
N PRO A 36 -13.13 -24.13 7.73
CA PRO A 36 -14.52 -24.09 8.19
C PRO A 36 -15.44 -23.16 7.37
N ILE A 37 -16.73 -23.26 7.68
CA ILE A 37 -17.74 -22.34 7.15
C ILE A 37 -17.32 -20.91 7.46
N ILE A 38 -17.35 -20.05 6.43
CA ILE A 38 -17.10 -18.62 6.55
C ILE A 38 -18.12 -18.03 7.52
N SER A 39 -17.64 -17.48 8.63
CA SER A 39 -18.51 -16.85 9.62
C SER A 39 -19.10 -15.54 9.10
N SER A 40 -20.23 -15.11 9.66
CA SER A 40 -20.83 -13.81 9.35
C SER A 40 -19.88 -12.64 9.67
N GLU A 41 -19.05 -12.79 10.70
CA GLU A 41 -18.07 -11.78 11.08
C GLU A 41 -16.97 -11.63 10.03
N GLN A 42 -16.42 -12.75 9.55
CA GLN A 42 -15.40 -12.73 8.49
C GLN A 42 -15.96 -12.11 7.20
N GLU A 43 -17.20 -12.46 6.84
CA GLU A 43 -17.88 -11.87 5.69
C GLU A 43 -18.06 -10.35 5.82
N ARG A 44 -18.42 -9.88 7.03
CA ARG A 44 -18.54 -8.45 7.33
C ARG A 44 -17.19 -7.75 7.20
N GLN A 45 -16.13 -8.30 7.80
CA GLN A 45 -14.78 -7.75 7.73
C GLN A 45 -14.29 -7.64 6.30
N PHE A 46 -14.53 -8.68 5.49
CA PHE A 46 -14.20 -8.66 4.07
C PHE A 46 -14.88 -7.51 3.33
N THR A 47 -16.20 -7.39 3.54
CA THR A 47 -17.01 -6.36 2.87
C THR A 47 -16.59 -4.95 3.29
N GLU A 48 -16.27 -4.75 4.56
CA GLU A 48 -15.78 -3.48 5.10
C GLU A 48 -14.42 -3.10 4.51
N ILE A 49 -13.43 -4.00 4.53
CA ILE A 49 -12.11 -3.75 3.96
C ILE A 49 -12.22 -3.45 2.46
N ARG A 50 -13.00 -4.25 1.73
CA ARG A 50 -13.25 -4.03 0.30
C ARG A 50 -13.92 -2.67 0.04
N GLY A 51 -14.92 -2.31 0.85
CA GLY A 51 -15.62 -1.04 0.75
C GLY A 51 -14.68 0.15 0.95
N ASN A 52 -13.84 0.10 1.99
CA ASN A 52 -12.84 1.13 2.27
C ASN A 52 -11.84 1.25 1.11
N LEU A 53 -11.33 0.12 0.60
CA LEU A 53 -10.46 0.11 -0.57
C LEU A 53 -11.14 0.75 -1.79
N LEU A 54 -12.37 0.37 -2.12
CA LEU A 54 -13.11 0.95 -3.25
C LEU A 54 -13.30 2.47 -3.13
N GLN A 55 -13.56 2.98 -1.93
CA GLN A 55 -13.77 4.41 -1.70
C GLN A 55 -12.48 5.22 -1.81
N GLU A 56 -11.36 4.66 -1.35
CA GLU A 56 -10.10 5.39 -1.23
C GLU A 56 -9.21 5.28 -2.48
N ILE A 57 -9.39 4.23 -3.29
CA ILE A 57 -8.36 3.81 -4.25
C ILE A 57 -8.02 4.86 -5.29
N GLU A 58 -9.02 5.57 -5.82
CA GLU A 58 -8.79 6.59 -6.83
C GLU A 58 -8.00 7.77 -6.26
N TYR A 59 -8.37 8.23 -5.06
CA TYR A 59 -7.67 9.30 -4.36
C TYR A 59 -6.22 8.89 -4.06
N VAL A 60 -6.00 7.72 -3.45
CA VAL A 60 -4.66 7.29 -3.05
C VAL A 60 -3.77 7.06 -4.27
N PHE A 61 -4.28 6.42 -5.33
CA PHE A 61 -3.48 6.19 -6.53
C PHE A 61 -3.16 7.50 -7.26
N ARG A 62 -4.04 8.50 -7.21
CA ARG A 62 -3.74 9.84 -7.73
C ARG A 62 -2.63 10.51 -6.93
N GLU A 63 -2.74 10.48 -5.60
CA GLU A 63 -1.74 11.08 -4.71
C GLU A 63 -0.36 10.42 -4.85
N LEU A 64 -0.34 9.11 -5.10
CA LEU A 64 0.89 8.35 -5.35
C LEU A 64 1.35 8.39 -6.82
N ASN A 65 0.60 9.03 -7.72
CA ASN A 65 0.87 9.06 -9.16
C ASN A 65 0.96 7.66 -9.81
N MET A 66 0.04 6.76 -9.45
CA MET A 66 0.01 5.34 -9.83
C MET A 66 -1.27 4.91 -10.56
N VAL A 67 -2.20 5.83 -10.82
CA VAL A 67 -3.54 5.53 -11.39
C VAL A 67 -3.44 4.69 -12.66
N ALA A 68 -2.62 5.10 -13.63
CA ALA A 68 -2.51 4.42 -14.91
C ALA A 68 -1.97 2.98 -14.80
N GLU A 69 -1.10 2.73 -13.80
CA GLU A 69 -0.43 1.43 -13.67
C GLU A 69 -1.23 0.40 -12.87
N VAL A 70 -2.08 0.87 -11.94
CA VAL A 70 -2.62 0.00 -10.88
C VAL A 70 -4.14 -0.03 -10.84
N SER A 71 -4.85 1.00 -11.34
CA SER A 71 -6.31 1.08 -11.22
C SER A 71 -7.04 -0.11 -11.85
N GLY A 72 -6.65 -0.54 -13.07
CA GLY A 72 -7.30 -1.67 -13.75
C GLY A 72 -7.17 -2.98 -12.97
N LYS A 73 -5.97 -3.28 -12.47
CA LYS A 73 -5.70 -4.49 -11.67
C LYS A 73 -6.44 -4.44 -10.33
N ALA A 74 -6.41 -3.29 -9.66
CA ALA A 74 -7.10 -3.13 -8.40
C ALA A 74 -8.60 -3.31 -8.54
N MET A 75 -9.21 -2.70 -9.56
CA MET A 75 -10.63 -2.89 -9.84
C MET A 75 -10.96 -4.35 -10.18
N SER A 76 -10.11 -5.04 -10.94
CA SER A 76 -10.27 -6.47 -11.21
C SER A 76 -10.34 -7.31 -9.93
N VAL A 77 -9.43 -7.08 -8.97
CA VAL A 77 -9.45 -7.79 -7.67
C VAL A 77 -10.72 -7.47 -6.89
N LEU A 78 -11.05 -6.18 -6.74
CA LEU A 78 -12.18 -5.72 -5.92
C LEU A 78 -13.55 -6.10 -6.52
N GLN A 79 -13.62 -6.37 -7.83
CA GLN A 79 -14.84 -6.84 -8.50
C GLN A 79 -14.96 -8.37 -8.49
N ARG A 80 -13.86 -9.12 -8.57
CA ARG A 80 -13.88 -10.59 -8.54
C ARG A 80 -14.15 -11.15 -7.14
N GLY A 81 -13.66 -10.47 -6.11
CA GLY A 81 -13.97 -10.80 -4.71
C GLY A 81 -15.06 -9.89 -4.16
N VAL A 82 -16.33 -10.14 -4.49
CA VAL A 82 -17.46 -9.34 -3.94
C VAL A 82 -17.77 -9.73 -2.49
N SER A 83 -17.54 -11.00 -2.14
CA SER A 83 -17.76 -11.61 -0.83
C SER A 83 -16.78 -12.77 -0.65
N MET A 84 -16.51 -13.20 0.58
CA MET A 84 -15.67 -14.38 0.85
C MET A 84 -16.31 -15.66 0.30
N ARG A 85 -17.64 -15.77 0.37
CA ARG A 85 -18.37 -16.89 -0.25
C ARG A 85 -18.22 -16.87 -1.77
N GLY A 86 -18.34 -15.69 -2.40
CA GLY A 86 -18.11 -15.54 -3.83
C GLY A 86 -16.67 -15.91 -4.22
N VAL A 87 -15.68 -15.53 -3.40
CA VAL A 87 -14.29 -15.96 -3.58
C VAL A 87 -14.14 -17.49 -3.53
N ARG A 88 -14.84 -18.17 -2.61
CA ARG A 88 -14.82 -19.63 -2.47
C ARG A 88 -15.36 -20.35 -3.71
N ASP A 89 -16.28 -19.71 -4.41
CA ASP A 89 -16.95 -20.23 -5.60
C ASP A 89 -16.21 -19.93 -6.92
N LEU A 90 -15.10 -19.18 -6.86
CA LEU A 90 -14.28 -18.87 -8.03
C LEU A 90 -13.72 -20.13 -8.69
N SER A 91 -13.69 -20.13 -10.01
CA SER A 91 -12.96 -21.15 -10.78
C SER A 91 -11.45 -20.97 -10.64
N ASN A 92 -10.68 -22.04 -10.86
CA ASN A 92 -9.21 -21.99 -10.79
C ASN A 92 -8.59 -20.92 -11.70
N GLU A 93 -9.22 -20.65 -12.85
CA GLU A 93 -8.77 -19.59 -13.76
C GLU A 93 -9.00 -18.20 -13.18
N GLU A 94 -10.16 -17.97 -12.56
CA GLU A 94 -10.46 -16.70 -11.89
C GLU A 94 -9.58 -16.48 -10.66
N VAL A 95 -9.26 -17.55 -9.92
CA VAL A 95 -8.31 -17.50 -8.81
C VAL A 95 -6.93 -17.05 -9.29
N ARG A 96 -6.39 -17.67 -10.35
CA ARG A 96 -5.08 -17.27 -10.90
C ARG A 96 -5.06 -15.81 -11.36
N ARG A 97 -6.14 -15.34 -12.00
CA ARG A 97 -6.27 -13.93 -12.40
C ARG A 97 -6.31 -13.01 -11.20
N LEU A 98 -7.12 -13.36 -10.19
CA LEU A 98 -7.22 -12.60 -8.94
C LEU A 98 -5.86 -12.49 -8.26
N GLU A 99 -5.13 -13.61 -8.14
CA GLU A 99 -3.78 -13.63 -7.53
C GLU A 99 -2.78 -12.80 -8.35
N THR A 100 -2.83 -12.89 -9.68
CA THR A 100 -1.96 -12.12 -10.57
C THR A 100 -2.19 -10.61 -10.43
N ASP A 101 -3.45 -10.20 -10.44
CA ASP A 101 -3.82 -8.79 -10.32
C ASP A 101 -3.50 -8.27 -8.92
N TRP A 102 -3.82 -9.03 -7.86
CA TRP A 102 -3.50 -8.68 -6.49
C TRP A 102 -1.98 -8.51 -6.29
N ASN A 103 -1.18 -9.48 -6.76
CA ASN A 103 0.29 -9.39 -6.70
C ASN A 103 0.81 -8.17 -7.46
N GLY A 104 0.21 -7.85 -8.61
CA GLY A 104 0.55 -6.66 -9.38
C GLY A 104 0.33 -5.36 -8.60
N VAL A 105 -0.81 -5.23 -7.92
CA VAL A 105 -1.13 -4.08 -7.07
C VAL A 105 -0.17 -4.01 -5.89
N PHE A 106 -0.03 -5.11 -5.14
CA PHE A 106 0.76 -5.17 -3.93
C PHE A 106 2.24 -4.86 -4.19
N THR A 107 2.81 -5.42 -5.27
CA THR A 107 4.19 -5.16 -5.67
C THR A 107 4.41 -3.67 -5.98
N LYS A 108 3.50 -3.05 -6.73
CA LYS A 108 3.62 -1.64 -7.11
C LYS A 108 3.55 -0.72 -5.89
N LEU A 109 2.63 -0.99 -4.95
CA LEU A 109 2.57 -0.27 -3.68
C LEU A 109 3.86 -0.46 -2.85
N GLY A 110 4.41 -1.68 -2.81
CA GLY A 110 5.67 -1.97 -2.12
C GLY A 110 6.85 -1.20 -2.70
N LEU A 111 6.97 -1.14 -4.03
CA LEU A 111 7.99 -0.35 -4.72
C LEU A 111 7.87 1.14 -4.40
N MET A 112 6.64 1.70 -4.44
CA MET A 112 6.38 3.10 -4.08
C MET A 112 6.79 3.39 -2.63
N GLN A 113 6.42 2.52 -1.69
CA GLN A 113 6.84 2.67 -0.29
C GLN A 113 8.38 2.66 -0.16
N GLY A 114 9.06 1.76 -0.89
CA GLY A 114 10.53 1.70 -0.92
C GLY A 114 11.16 3.00 -1.43
N GLN A 115 10.67 3.53 -2.55
CA GLN A 115 11.13 4.79 -3.14
C GLN A 115 10.94 5.98 -2.18
N LEU A 116 9.78 6.08 -1.55
CA LEU A 116 9.49 7.15 -0.59
C LEU A 116 10.38 7.04 0.67
N LYS A 117 10.63 5.83 1.16
CA LYS A 117 11.54 5.58 2.30
C LYS A 117 12.99 5.97 1.95
N ALA A 118 13.45 5.64 0.75
CA ALA A 118 14.78 6.04 0.27
C ALA A 118 14.90 7.57 0.20
N ARG A 119 13.94 8.25 -0.45
CA ARG A 119 13.91 9.71 -0.53
C ARG A 119 13.87 10.39 0.84
N ARG A 120 13.16 9.82 1.82
CA ARG A 120 13.16 10.32 3.20
C ARG A 120 14.55 10.27 3.83
N LYS A 121 15.28 9.18 3.61
CA LYS A 121 16.64 8.99 4.11
C LYS A 121 17.60 10.01 3.49
N ASP A 122 17.52 10.20 2.17
CA ASP A 122 18.37 11.17 1.45
C ASP A 122 18.17 12.60 1.96
N LEU A 123 16.91 13.02 2.19
CA LEU A 123 16.59 14.33 2.75
C LEU A 123 17.11 14.51 4.18
N ALA A 124 17.08 13.44 4.98
CA ALA A 124 17.61 13.46 6.35
C ALA A 124 19.15 13.61 6.34
N GLU A 125 19.84 12.89 5.46
CA GLU A 125 21.30 12.98 5.29
C GLU A 125 21.73 14.36 4.78
N GLN A 126 21.03 14.93 3.79
CA GLN A 126 21.28 16.30 3.32
C GLN A 126 21.10 17.33 4.43
N THR A 127 20.06 17.18 5.26
CA THR A 127 19.82 18.08 6.40
C THR A 127 20.93 17.97 7.43
N ALA A 128 21.40 16.76 7.73
CA ALA A 128 22.51 16.53 8.65
C ALA A 128 23.82 17.14 8.12
N LEU A 129 24.18 16.86 6.86
CA LEU A 129 25.37 17.43 6.22
C LEU A 129 25.34 18.95 6.20
N SER A 130 24.21 19.55 5.82
CA SER A 130 24.01 21.01 5.85
C SER A 130 24.17 21.58 7.27
N TYR A 131 23.65 20.89 8.28
CA TYR A 131 23.83 21.29 9.68
C TYR A 131 25.31 21.26 10.11
N TYR A 132 26.05 20.21 9.76
CA TYR A 132 27.48 20.10 10.09
C TYR A 132 28.34 21.12 9.33
N LEU A 133 28.07 21.34 8.03
CA LEU A 133 28.79 22.33 7.22
C LEU A 133 28.57 23.76 7.74
N ASN A 134 27.32 24.12 8.06
CA ASN A 134 27.02 25.43 8.66
C ASN A 134 27.70 25.61 10.01
N ARG A 135 27.87 24.54 10.80
CA ARG A 135 28.59 24.60 12.08
C ARG A 135 30.10 24.77 11.91
N LEU A 136 30.69 24.16 10.88
CA LEU A 136 32.11 24.32 10.55
C LEU A 136 32.41 25.73 10.04
N LEU A 137 31.56 26.28 9.17
CA LEU A 137 31.71 27.61 8.59
C LEU A 137 31.39 28.75 9.56
N ARG A 138 30.57 28.50 10.60
CA ARG A 138 30.25 29.49 11.64
C ARG A 138 31.25 29.57 12.78
N ARG A 139 32.34 28.80 12.79
CA ARG A 139 33.44 29.07 13.73
C ARG A 139 34.15 30.34 13.23
N PRO A 140 34.08 31.47 13.96
CA PRO A 140 34.90 32.61 13.58
C PRO A 140 36.35 32.16 13.67
N ALA A 141 37.12 32.41 12.61
CA ALA A 141 38.56 32.41 12.67
C ALA A 141 39.00 33.59 13.55
N THR A 142 38.75 33.52 14.85
CA THR A 142 39.52 34.29 15.82
C THR A 142 40.83 33.56 16.02
N ALA A 143 41.70 33.71 15.02
CA ALA A 143 43.12 33.55 15.18
C ALA A 143 43.63 34.69 16.05
N ARG A 144 44.33 34.30 17.13
CA ARG A 144 45.45 34.94 17.81
C ARG A 144 45.47 36.46 17.93
#